data_AF-A0A0M7MQP3-F1
#
_entry.id   AF-A0A0M7MQP3-F1
#
_cell.length_a   1.000
_cell.length_b   1.000
_cell.length_c   1.000
_cell.angle_alpha   90.00
_cell.angle_beta   90.00
_cell.angle_gamma   90.00
#
_symmetry.space_group_name_H-M   'P 1'
#
loop_
_entity.id
_entity.type
_entity.pdbx_description
1 polymer ?
#
loop_
_entity_poly.entity_id
_entity_poly.type
_entity_poly.pdbx_seq_one_letter_code
_entity_poly.pdbx_strand_id
1 'polypeptide(L)'
;MSTHEQTARNAEIVRRRLAGEGTAALAREYEVTSTRIAQLVRRHREKVGEIPARPRTKAPAKREKPAERIRPRLRKVELGLWLCAGGGAFGRGETHWEAYNRWLKAALAGHVAAHFAPHVPKPAEPEKPYAGPVTVVPGTKVASRALTLPPAMRFAMERAGLAQTRLLTLGEA
;
A
#
# COMPACT_ATOMS: atom_id res chain seq x y z
N MET A 1 -43.10 3.58 -18.90
CA MET A 1 -42.59 3.70 -17.52
C MET A 1 -41.59 4.84 -17.44
N SER A 2 -42.05 6.02 -17.03
CA SER A 2 -41.17 7.16 -16.78
C SER A 2 -40.28 6.91 -15.54
N THR A 3 -39.17 7.64 -15.42
CA THR A 3 -38.27 7.58 -14.25
C THR A 3 -39.00 7.95 -12.95
N HIS A 4 -40.00 8.84 -13.03
CA HIS A 4 -40.86 9.23 -11.92
C HIS A 4 -41.79 8.09 -11.49
N GLU A 5 -42.43 7.39 -12.42
CA GLU A 5 -43.25 6.20 -12.14
C GLU A 5 -42.44 5.09 -11.47
N GLN A 6 -41.20 4.86 -11.93
CA GLN A 6 -40.31 3.87 -11.31
C GLN A 6 -39.97 4.24 -9.86
N THR A 7 -39.75 5.53 -9.59
CA THR A 7 -39.42 6.02 -8.24
C THR A 7 -40.61 5.89 -7.30
N ALA A 8 -41.81 6.23 -7.76
CA ALA A 8 -43.05 6.05 -7.01
C ALA A 8 -43.32 4.58 -6.69
N ARG A 9 -43.18 3.68 -7.68
CA ARG A 9 -43.29 2.23 -7.50
C ARG A 9 -42.30 1.71 -6.46
N ASN A 10 -41.05 2.14 -6.52
CA ASN A 10 -40.03 1.73 -5.53
C ASN A 10 -40.34 2.23 -4.12
N ALA A 11 -40.90 3.43 -3.98
CA ALA A 11 -41.31 3.97 -2.68
C ALA A 11 -42.46 3.16 -2.07
N GLU A 12 -43.42 2.74 -2.89
CA GLU A 12 -44.54 1.91 -2.43
C GLU A 12 -44.08 0.52 -1.96
N ILE A 13 -43.19 -0.13 -2.72
CA ILE A 13 -42.58 -1.41 -2.33
C ILE A 13 -41.89 -1.31 -0.97
N VAL A 14 -41.17 -0.22 -0.72
CA VAL A 14 -40.49 0.00 0.58
C VAL A 14 -41.49 0.22 1.70
N ARG A 15 -42.54 1.04 1.47
CA ARG A 15 -43.59 1.31 2.47
C ARG A 15 -44.27 0.02 2.92
N ARG A 16 -44.74 -0.79 1.97
CA ARG A 16 -45.39 -2.08 2.26
C ARG A 16 -44.45 -3.07 2.94
N ARG A 17 -43.17 -3.07 2.56
CA ARG A 17 -42.17 -3.93 3.22
C ARG A 17 -41.89 -3.51 4.66
N LEU A 18 -41.87 -2.21 4.96
CA LEU A 18 -41.72 -1.69 6.33
C LEU A 18 -42.99 -1.93 7.18
N ALA A 19 -44.16 -1.98 6.55
CA ALA A 19 -45.42 -2.37 7.19
C ALA A 19 -45.51 -3.87 7.55
N GLY A 20 -44.50 -4.67 7.18
CA GLY A 20 -44.38 -6.08 7.58
C GLY A 20 -44.76 -7.09 6.50
N GLU A 21 -45.15 -6.66 5.30
CA GLU A 21 -45.51 -7.57 4.22
C GLU A 21 -44.33 -8.46 3.78
N GLY A 22 -44.65 -9.70 3.41
CA GLY A 22 -43.65 -10.71 3.03
C GLY A 22 -42.93 -10.37 1.73
N THR A 23 -41.60 -10.45 1.73
CA THR A 23 -40.77 -10.16 0.55
C THR A 23 -41.16 -10.99 -0.69
N ALA A 24 -41.60 -12.24 -0.50
CA ALA A 24 -42.00 -13.12 -1.59
C ALA A 24 -43.33 -12.70 -2.25
N ALA A 25 -44.27 -12.15 -1.48
CA ALA A 25 -45.53 -11.66 -2.02
C ALA A 25 -45.30 -10.40 -2.88
N LEU A 26 -44.55 -9.44 -2.33
CA LEU A 26 -44.17 -8.21 -3.05
C LEU A 26 -43.33 -8.49 -4.31
N ALA A 27 -42.47 -9.51 -4.27
CA ALA A 27 -41.66 -9.91 -5.42
C ALA A 27 -42.52 -10.40 -6.59
N ARG A 28 -43.58 -11.16 -6.31
CA ARG A 28 -44.53 -11.66 -7.32
C ARG A 28 -45.41 -10.53 -7.84
N GLU A 29 -45.99 -9.74 -6.94
CA GLU A 29 -46.94 -8.66 -7.29
C GLU A 29 -46.28 -7.57 -8.13
N TYR A 30 -45.06 -7.17 -7.77
CA TYR A 30 -44.32 -6.15 -8.50
C TYR A 30 -43.32 -6.75 -9.49
N GLU A 31 -43.34 -8.04 -9.80
CA GLU A 31 -42.40 -8.66 -10.76
C GLU A 31 -40.92 -8.27 -10.52
N VAL A 32 -40.53 -8.16 -9.25
CA VAL A 32 -39.19 -7.71 -8.83
C VAL A 32 -38.51 -8.83 -8.04
N THR A 33 -37.21 -9.01 -8.21
CA THR A 33 -36.46 -9.99 -7.42
C THR A 33 -36.43 -9.63 -5.93
N SER A 34 -36.45 -10.64 -5.06
CA SER A 34 -36.33 -10.46 -3.60
C SER A 34 -35.07 -9.68 -3.20
N THR A 35 -33.97 -9.90 -3.92
CA THR A 35 -32.71 -9.16 -3.75
C THR A 35 -32.86 -7.67 -4.05
N ARG A 36 -33.62 -7.32 -5.09
CA ARG A 36 -33.89 -5.92 -5.42
C ARG A 36 -34.75 -5.24 -4.36
N ILE A 37 -35.74 -5.92 -3.80
CA ILE A 37 -36.53 -5.40 -2.66
C ILE A 37 -35.61 -5.12 -1.46
N ALA A 38 -34.71 -6.05 -1.12
CA ALA A 38 -33.75 -5.86 -0.03
C ALA A 38 -32.83 -4.64 -0.27
N GLN A 39 -32.38 -4.42 -1.52
CA GLN A 39 -31.60 -3.24 -1.88
C GLN A 39 -32.39 -1.93 -1.74
N LEU A 40 -33.67 -1.92 -2.13
CA LEU A 40 -34.53 -0.74 -2.00
C LEU A 40 -34.72 -0.36 -0.52
N VAL A 41 -35.02 -1.34 0.33
CA VAL A 41 -35.15 -1.13 1.78
C VAL A 41 -33.84 -0.65 2.38
N ARG A 42 -32.71 -1.27 2.00
CA ARG A 42 -31.38 -0.85 2.48
C ARG A 42 -31.08 0.60 2.12
N ARG A 43 -31.32 1.01 0.86
CA ARG A 43 -31.15 2.40 0.42
C ARG A 43 -32.08 3.37 1.16
N HIS A 44 -33.30 2.96 1.46
CA HIS A 44 -34.22 3.76 2.26
C HIS A 44 -33.68 3.96 3.69
N ARG A 45 -33.23 2.89 4.35
CA ARG A 45 -32.63 2.96 5.69
C ARG A 45 -31.34 3.78 5.74
N GLU A 46 -30.52 3.71 4.69
CA GLU A 46 -29.34 4.58 4.52
C GLU A 46 -29.75 6.06 4.38
N LYS A 47 -30.84 6.36 3.65
CA LYS A 47 -31.35 7.72 3.47
C LYS A 47 -31.97 8.30 4.75
N VAL A 48 -32.63 7.46 5.55
CA VAL A 48 -33.22 7.83 6.86
C VAL A 48 -32.15 7.90 7.96
N GLY A 49 -30.97 7.31 7.75
CA GLY A 49 -29.86 7.33 8.69
C GLY A 49 -29.88 6.19 9.73
N GLU A 50 -30.77 5.21 9.60
CA GLU A 50 -30.78 4.00 10.47
C GLU A 50 -29.53 3.14 10.29
N ILE A 51 -28.93 3.16 9.09
CA ILE A 51 -27.73 2.41 8.75
C ILE A 51 -26.71 3.40 8.19
N PRO A 52 -25.45 3.40 8.66
CA PRO A 52 -24.42 4.22 8.06
C PRO A 52 -24.30 3.88 6.57
N ALA A 53 -24.36 4.90 5.72
CA ALA A 53 -24.11 4.74 4.30
C ALA A 53 -22.72 4.12 4.15
N ARG A 54 -22.64 2.85 3.75
CA ARG A 54 -21.33 2.24 3.51
C ARG A 54 -20.67 3.08 2.42
N PRO A 55 -19.48 3.66 2.66
CA PRO A 55 -18.73 4.25 1.57
C PRO A 55 -18.61 3.17 0.52
N ARG A 56 -19.09 3.46 -0.69
CA ARG A 56 -18.95 2.58 -1.83
C ARG A 56 -17.46 2.57 -2.12
N THR A 57 -16.72 1.74 -1.39
CA THR A 57 -15.33 1.44 -1.68
C THR A 57 -15.36 0.91 -3.09
N LYS A 58 -15.02 1.81 -4.04
CA LYS A 58 -14.62 1.38 -5.37
C LYS A 58 -13.63 0.26 -5.09
N ALA A 59 -13.93 -0.95 -5.58
CA ALA A 59 -12.99 -2.05 -5.51
C ALA A 59 -11.62 -1.46 -5.89
N PRO A 60 -10.58 -1.65 -5.07
CA PRO A 60 -9.31 -0.95 -5.27
C PRO A 60 -8.91 -1.16 -6.73
N ALA A 61 -8.77 -0.06 -7.47
CA ALA A 61 -8.53 -0.06 -8.92
C ALA A 61 -7.21 -0.75 -9.30
N LYS A 62 -6.43 -1.15 -8.30
CA LYS A 62 -5.39 -2.16 -8.39
C LYS A 62 -5.65 -3.13 -7.26
N ARG A 63 -6.04 -4.37 -7.59
CA ARG A 63 -5.49 -5.50 -6.85
C ARG A 63 -3.98 -5.32 -7.01
N GLU A 64 -3.31 -4.74 -6.01
CA GLU A 64 -1.90 -5.07 -5.80
C GLU A 64 -1.85 -6.59 -5.95
N LYS A 65 -1.10 -7.07 -6.95
CA LYS A 65 -0.95 -8.51 -7.16
C LYS A 65 -0.60 -9.04 -5.77
N PRO A 66 -1.41 -9.96 -5.20
CA PRO A 66 -1.09 -10.49 -3.89
C PRO A 66 0.36 -10.90 -3.96
N ALA A 67 1.20 -10.32 -3.08
CA ALA A 67 2.64 -10.50 -3.07
C ALA A 67 2.91 -11.95 -3.47
N GLU A 68 3.57 -12.14 -4.61
CA GLU A 68 3.65 -13.42 -5.33
C GLU A 68 3.75 -14.55 -4.32
N ARG A 69 2.65 -15.28 -4.12
CA ARG A 69 2.61 -16.30 -3.08
C ARG A 69 3.57 -17.38 -3.53
N ILE A 70 4.78 -17.39 -2.98
CA ILE A 70 5.85 -18.29 -3.38
C ILE A 70 5.35 -19.71 -3.09
N ARG A 71 4.98 -20.44 -4.15
CA ARG A 71 4.58 -21.85 -4.06
C ARG A 71 5.79 -22.71 -4.44
N PRO A 72 6.45 -23.36 -3.47
CA PRO A 72 7.54 -24.27 -3.78
C PRO A 72 7.04 -25.43 -4.64
N ARG A 73 7.79 -25.73 -5.70
CA ARG A 73 7.57 -26.90 -6.56
C ARG A 73 8.59 -27.96 -6.20
N LEU A 74 8.09 -29.09 -5.70
CA LEU A 74 8.90 -30.22 -5.29
C LEU A 74 8.83 -31.30 -6.36
N ARG A 75 9.98 -31.74 -6.87
CA ARG A 75 10.07 -32.81 -7.88
C ARG A 75 11.33 -33.66 -7.69
N LYS A 76 11.29 -34.90 -8.15
CA LYS A 76 12.47 -35.78 -8.21
C LYS A 76 13.24 -35.49 -9.50
N VAL A 77 14.57 -35.51 -9.44
CA VAL A 77 15.46 -35.22 -10.58
C VAL A 77 16.33 -36.44 -10.88
N GLU A 78 17.01 -36.43 -12.04
CA GLU A 78 17.72 -37.55 -12.67
C GLU A 78 18.76 -38.26 -11.77
N LEU A 79 19.26 -37.60 -10.72
CA LEU A 79 20.20 -38.17 -9.75
C LEU A 79 19.52 -38.84 -8.54
N GLY A 80 18.21 -39.12 -8.61
CA GLY A 80 17.44 -39.64 -7.48
C GLY A 80 17.16 -38.61 -6.36
N LEU A 81 17.80 -37.45 -6.43
CA LEU A 81 17.65 -36.34 -5.51
C LEU A 81 16.32 -35.61 -5.69
N TRP A 82 15.81 -35.08 -4.59
CA TRP A 82 14.69 -34.16 -4.56
C TRP A 82 15.17 -32.74 -4.82
N LEU A 83 14.43 -32.00 -5.65
CA LEU A 83 14.61 -30.58 -5.92
C LEU A 83 13.36 -29.83 -5.50
N CYS A 84 13.54 -28.83 -4.65
CA CYS A 84 12.55 -27.82 -4.33
C CYS A 84 12.93 -26.51 -5.02
N ALA A 85 12.01 -25.91 -5.79
CA ALA A 85 12.24 -24.66 -6.49
C ALA A 85 11.05 -23.70 -6.38
N GLY A 86 11.31 -22.42 -6.20
CA GLY A 86 10.28 -21.38 -6.13
C GLY A 86 10.84 -20.04 -5.68
N GLY A 87 10.28 -18.94 -6.20
CA GLY A 87 10.64 -17.58 -5.76
C GLY A 87 12.11 -17.23 -5.96
N GLY A 88 12.75 -17.71 -7.05
CA GLY A 88 14.16 -17.45 -7.35
C GLY A 88 15.17 -18.32 -6.57
N ALA A 89 14.73 -19.11 -5.59
CA ALA A 89 15.58 -20.02 -4.84
C ALA A 89 15.38 -21.49 -5.28
N PHE A 90 16.42 -22.30 -5.10
CA PHE A 90 16.40 -23.74 -5.31
C PHE A 90 17.17 -24.48 -4.21
N GLY A 91 16.72 -25.69 -3.86
CA GLY A 91 17.37 -26.56 -2.89
C GLY A 91 17.29 -28.03 -3.32
N ARG A 92 18.41 -28.75 -3.21
CA ARG A 92 18.50 -30.19 -3.51
C ARG A 92 18.80 -31.00 -2.26
N GLY A 93 18.17 -32.16 -2.09
CA GLY A 93 18.39 -33.06 -0.96
C GLY A 93 18.10 -34.51 -1.31
N GLU A 94 18.54 -35.45 -0.48
CA GLU A 94 18.30 -36.88 -0.67
C GLU A 94 16.84 -37.21 -0.34
N THR A 95 16.27 -36.47 0.61
CA THR A 95 14.85 -36.53 0.95
C THR A 95 14.10 -35.28 0.48
N HIS A 96 12.78 -35.43 0.32
CA HIS A 96 11.89 -34.32 -0.04
C HIS A 96 11.95 -33.19 1.00
N TRP A 97 12.11 -33.55 2.28
CA TRP A 97 12.20 -32.62 3.41
C TRP A 97 13.51 -31.83 3.41
N GLU A 98 14.63 -32.47 3.12
CA GLU A 98 15.93 -31.79 2.99
C GLU A 98 15.96 -30.79 1.84
N ALA A 99 15.41 -31.18 0.68
CA ALA A 99 15.28 -30.29 -0.46
C ALA A 99 14.43 -29.06 -0.11
N TYR A 100 13.31 -29.27 0.60
CA TYR A 100 12.46 -28.18 1.10
C TYR A 100 13.18 -27.28 2.09
N ASN A 101 13.87 -27.84 3.10
CA ASN A 101 14.58 -27.04 4.10
C ASN A 101 15.73 -26.22 3.51
N ARG A 102 16.48 -26.81 2.57
CA ARG A 102 17.54 -26.09 1.86
C ARG A 102 16.98 -24.95 1.01
N TRP A 103 15.86 -25.19 0.31
CA TRP A 103 15.14 -24.14 -0.41
C TRP A 103 14.61 -23.05 0.53
N LEU A 104 14.02 -23.41 1.67
CA LEU A 104 13.47 -22.46 2.65
C LEU A 104 14.57 -21.57 3.23
N LYS A 105 15.71 -22.14 3.60
CA LYS A 105 16.88 -21.38 4.08
C LYS A 105 17.36 -20.39 3.02
N ALA A 106 17.47 -20.82 1.76
CA ALA A 106 17.88 -19.96 0.65
C ALA A 106 16.85 -18.84 0.37
N ALA A 107 15.56 -19.15 0.40
CA ALA A 107 14.49 -18.19 0.18
C ALA A 107 14.45 -17.12 1.29
N LEU A 108 14.61 -17.51 2.56
CA LEU A 108 14.69 -16.59 3.69
C LEU A 108 15.94 -15.71 3.61
N ALA A 109 17.10 -16.27 3.27
CA ALA A 109 18.32 -15.49 3.10
C ALA A 109 18.17 -14.41 2.02
N GLY A 110 17.55 -14.74 0.87
CA GLY A 110 17.26 -13.76 -0.18
C GLY A 110 16.29 -12.67 0.26
N HIS A 111 15.24 -13.03 1.01
CA HIS A 111 14.26 -12.06 1.51
C HIS A 111 14.87 -11.08 2.53
N VAL A 112 15.66 -11.61 3.46
CA VAL A 112 16.39 -10.82 4.46
C VAL A 112 17.39 -9.89 3.77
N ALA A 113 18.18 -10.39 2.82
CA ALA A 113 19.13 -9.57 2.07
C ALA A 113 18.45 -8.42 1.32
N ALA A 114 17.28 -8.65 0.72
CA ALA A 114 16.51 -7.61 0.05
C ALA A 114 15.95 -6.57 1.05
N HIS A 115 15.54 -6.99 2.25
CA HIS A 115 15.01 -6.10 3.28
C HIS A 115 16.09 -5.21 3.92
N PHE A 116 17.33 -5.70 3.99
CA PHE A 116 18.47 -4.96 4.54
C PHE A 116 19.36 -4.33 3.46
N ALA A 117 18.99 -4.44 2.18
CA ALA A 117 19.70 -3.74 1.12
C ALA A 117 19.65 -2.23 1.41
N PRO A 118 20.79 -1.53 1.46
CA PRO A 118 20.80 -0.10 1.69
C PRO A 118 19.94 0.56 0.60
N HIS A 119 18.91 1.28 1.03
CA HIS A 119 18.21 2.19 0.13
C HIS A 119 19.25 3.20 -0.36
N VAL A 120 19.78 2.97 -1.56
CA VAL A 120 20.54 4.00 -2.26
C VAL A 120 19.57 5.14 -2.46
N PRO A 121 19.71 6.28 -1.73
CA PRO A 121 18.83 7.40 -1.96
C PRO A 121 19.00 7.78 -3.42
N LYS A 122 17.89 7.80 -4.17
CA LYS A 122 17.89 8.32 -5.53
C LYS A 122 18.56 9.70 -5.47
N PRO A 123 19.62 9.96 -6.26
CA PRO A 123 20.27 11.27 -6.23
C PRO A 123 19.18 12.31 -6.47
N ALA A 124 19.05 13.26 -5.54
CA ALA A 124 18.10 14.33 -5.67
C ALA A 124 18.37 15.02 -7.01
N GLU A 125 17.33 15.15 -7.85
CA GLU A 125 17.44 15.98 -9.04
C GLU A 125 17.87 17.38 -8.60
N PRO A 126 18.87 18.00 -9.26
CA PRO A 126 19.34 19.32 -8.87
C PRO A 126 18.16 20.28 -8.87
N GLU A 127 17.96 20.98 -7.74
CA GLU A 127 16.91 22.00 -7.64
C GLU A 127 17.11 23.01 -8.77
N LYS A 128 16.07 23.19 -9.59
CA LYS A 128 16.11 24.14 -10.69
C LYS A 128 16.30 25.55 -10.11
N PRO A 129 17.19 26.38 -10.67
CA PRO A 129 17.32 27.78 -10.25
C PRO A 129 15.95 28.48 -10.27
N TYR A 130 15.63 29.20 -9.20
CA TYR A 130 14.38 29.95 -9.11
C TYR A 130 14.28 30.98 -10.23
N ALA A 131 13.24 30.87 -11.07
CA ALA A 131 13.02 31.72 -12.25
C ALA A 131 11.87 32.73 -12.05
N GLY A 132 11.38 32.90 -10.82
CA GLY A 132 10.30 33.85 -10.52
C GLY A 132 10.80 35.29 -10.31
N PRO A 133 9.90 36.28 -10.34
CA PRO A 133 10.25 37.68 -10.06
C PRO A 133 10.68 37.84 -8.60
N VAL A 134 11.91 38.31 -8.38
CA VAL A 134 12.43 38.64 -7.05
C VAL A 134 12.05 40.09 -6.72
N THR A 135 11.10 40.27 -5.81
CA THR A 135 10.80 41.58 -5.23
C THR A 135 11.78 41.87 -4.10
N VAL A 136 12.76 42.74 -4.36
CA VAL A 136 13.61 43.30 -3.30
C VAL A 136 12.79 44.32 -2.54
N VAL A 137 12.48 44.05 -1.27
CA VAL A 137 11.84 45.01 -0.37
C VAL A 137 12.92 45.92 0.21
N PRO A 138 12.99 47.21 -0.17
CA PRO A 138 13.96 48.12 0.41
C PRO A 138 13.55 48.46 1.85
N GLY A 139 14.37 48.11 2.84
CA GLY A 139 14.20 48.61 4.21
C GLY A 139 14.53 47.65 5.36
N THR A 140 14.70 46.34 5.11
CA THR A 140 15.15 45.45 6.17
C THR A 140 16.67 45.37 6.18
N LYS A 141 17.29 46.21 7.02
CA LYS A 141 18.64 45.88 7.53
C LYS A 141 18.49 44.58 8.30
N VAL A 142 18.71 43.44 7.63
CA VAL A 142 18.88 42.16 8.31
C VAL A 142 20.10 42.38 9.20
N ALA A 143 19.87 42.47 10.51
CA ALA A 143 20.96 42.56 11.49
C ALA A 143 21.96 41.45 11.14
N SER A 144 23.25 41.78 11.11
CA SER A 144 24.33 40.82 10.84
C SER A 144 24.30 39.73 11.91
N ARG A 145 23.44 38.74 11.72
CA ARG A 145 23.30 37.61 12.60
C ARG A 145 24.43 36.68 12.19
N ALA A 146 25.37 36.47 13.11
CA ALA A 146 26.41 35.46 12.92
C ALA A 146 25.75 34.16 12.45
N LEU A 147 26.29 33.55 11.40
CA LEU A 147 25.81 32.27 10.89
C LEU A 147 26.00 31.21 11.98
N THR A 148 24.97 31.02 12.80
CA THR A 148 24.97 29.99 13.82
C THR A 148 24.50 28.68 13.19
N LEU A 149 25.38 27.69 13.20
CA LEU A 149 25.04 26.33 12.77
C LEU A 149 23.86 25.81 13.60
N PRO A 150 22.79 25.29 12.98
CA PRO A 150 21.68 24.70 13.72
C PRO A 150 22.17 23.47 14.52
N PRO A 151 21.57 23.15 15.68
CA PRO A 151 22.04 22.09 16.57
C PRO A 151 22.23 20.74 15.87
N ALA A 152 21.33 20.39 14.94
CA ALA A 152 21.43 19.16 14.15
C ALA A 152 22.73 19.08 13.33
N MET A 153 23.16 20.21 12.76
CA MET A 153 24.39 20.29 11.98
C MET A 153 25.64 20.20 12.87
N ARG A 154 25.57 20.74 14.10
CA ARG A 154 26.64 20.59 15.10
C ARG A 154 26.85 19.12 15.49
N PHE A 155 25.78 18.42 15.81
CA PHE A 155 25.84 16.98 16.11
C PHE A 155 26.29 16.12 14.91
N ALA A 156 25.98 16.55 13.69
CA ALA A 156 26.48 15.89 12.49
C ALA A 156 27.99 16.10 12.32
N MET A 157 28.50 17.31 12.55
CA MET A 157 29.94 17.61 12.48
C MET A 157 30.74 16.88 13.57
N GLU A 158 30.24 16.80 14.80
CA GLU A 158 30.90 16.04 15.87
C GLU A 158 31.00 14.56 15.52
N ARG A 159 29.91 13.95 15.02
CA ARG A 159 29.93 12.56 14.58
C ARG A 159 30.84 12.34 13.37
N ALA A 160 30.87 13.27 12.42
CA ALA A 160 31.75 13.20 11.26
C ALA A 160 33.23 13.31 11.68
N GLY A 161 33.55 14.19 12.63
CA GLY A 161 34.92 14.35 13.15
C GLY A 161 35.43 13.12 13.89
N LEU A 162 34.56 12.35 14.54
CA LEU A 162 34.92 11.06 15.15
C LEU A 162 35.15 9.95 14.11
N ALA A 163 34.49 10.04 12.95
CA ALA A 163 34.63 9.07 11.87
C ALA A 163 35.78 9.38 10.91
N GLN A 164 36.21 10.64 10.81
CA GLN A 164 37.33 11.06 9.98
C GLN A 164 38.65 10.88 10.73
N THR A 165 39.46 9.92 10.29
CA THR A 165 40.88 9.83 10.66
C THR A 165 41.58 11.13 10.25
N ARG A 166 42.29 11.78 11.18
CA ARG A 166 43.11 12.96 10.85
C ARG A 166 44.09 12.56 9.76
N LEU A 167 44.00 13.21 8.60
CA LEU A 167 45.04 13.15 7.59
C LEU A 167 46.28 13.80 8.19
N LEU A 168 47.27 12.97 8.57
CA LEU A 168 48.61 13.46 8.87
C LEU A 168 49.16 14.04 7.58
N THR A 169 49.36 15.34 7.54
CA THR A 169 50.12 15.99 6.48
C THR A 169 51.53 15.42 6.52
N LEU A 170 51.94 14.72 5.47
CA LEU A 170 53.35 14.39 5.24
C LEU A 170 54.08 15.70 4.93
N GLY A 171 54.62 16.32 5.97
CA GLY A 171 55.36 17.57 5.86
C GLY A 171 56.12 17.81 7.14
N GLU A 172 57.27 17.15 7.28
CA GLU A 172 58.56 17.80 7.55
C GLU A 172 59.64 16.70 7.64
N ALA A 173 60.70 16.90 6.87
CA ALA A 173 61.96 16.18 6.90
C ALA A 173 62.95 16.92 7.81
#